data_AF-A0A3D3GMN0-F1
#
_entry.id   AF-A0A3D3GMN0-F1
#
_cell.length_a   1.000
_cell.length_b   1.000
_cell.length_c   1.000
_cell.angle_alpha   90.00
_cell.angle_beta   90.00
_cell.angle_gamma   90.00
#
_symmetry.space_group_name_H-M   'P 1'
#
loop_
_entity.id
_entity.type
_entity.pdbx_description
1 polymer ?
#
loop_
_entity_poly.entity_id
_entity_poly.type
_entity_poly.pdbx_seq_one_letter_code
_entity_poly.pdbx_strand_id
1 'polypeptide(L)'
;MGLLTKFRKGVPAVNQPEATIAHKQAEAAAAAGEHEAIFHKGKLFEPKSKTQLAYLKSIQTHDIVFAIGPAGTGKTYLAVAAAVHALRKREVKKIILARPAVEAGESLGFLPGDLEEKVNPYLRPLYDALYDMMDVDEVAKCFDREMIEIAPLAYMRGRTLNQAFIILDEAQNCTYSQMKMFLTRLGMSSKMVLTGDVTQIDLPRGQLSGLVEAKKILTDVEGIDFIQMDDKDVVRHPLVRGIIKAYESHETAQR
;
A
#
# COMPACT_ATOMS: atom_id res chain seq x y z
N MET A 1 -38.95 26.28 43.61
CA MET A 1 -38.48 27.41 42.79
C MET A 1 -37.16 27.01 42.15
N GLY A 2 -37.13 26.78 40.83
CA GLY A 2 -35.88 26.51 40.09
C GLY A 2 -35.98 25.46 38.99
N LEU A 3 -36.45 25.88 37.81
CA LEU A 3 -35.91 25.51 36.47
C LEU A 3 -35.68 24.03 36.10
N LEU A 4 -36.68 23.14 36.18
CA LEU A 4 -36.59 21.78 35.58
C LEU A 4 -37.91 21.24 34.99
N THR A 5 -38.78 22.10 34.45
CA THR A 5 -40.07 21.61 33.90
C THR A 5 -40.65 22.47 32.78
N LYS A 6 -39.89 22.73 31.72
CA LYS A 6 -40.45 23.10 30.41
C LYS A 6 -39.69 22.42 29.27
N PHE A 7 -40.45 21.99 28.27
CA PHE A 7 -40.04 21.32 27.02
C PHE A 7 -39.91 19.80 27.03
N ARG A 8 -41.01 19.15 27.41
CA ARG A 8 -41.43 17.87 26.83
C ARG A 8 -42.41 18.18 25.70
N LYS A 9 -41.92 18.29 24.45
CA LYS A 9 -42.69 18.16 23.18
C LYS A 9 -41.75 18.33 21.97
N GLY A 10 -41.65 17.27 21.16
CA GLY A 10 -41.28 17.34 19.75
C GLY A 10 -39.78 17.26 19.41
N VAL A 11 -39.19 16.07 19.45
CA VAL A 11 -38.13 15.70 18.50
C VAL A 11 -38.75 14.64 17.58
N PRO A 12 -38.93 14.90 16.27
CA PRO A 12 -39.41 13.88 15.36
C PRO A 12 -38.37 12.77 15.27
N ALA A 13 -38.84 11.52 15.22
CA ALA A 13 -37.98 10.38 14.91
C ALA A 13 -37.27 10.66 13.59
N VAL A 14 -35.95 10.77 13.62
CA VAL A 14 -35.13 10.79 12.41
C VAL A 14 -35.25 9.38 11.83
N ASN A 15 -36.21 9.21 10.91
CA ASN A 15 -36.17 8.12 9.94
C ASN A 15 -34.76 8.15 9.36
N GLN A 16 -33.96 7.10 9.57
CA GLN A 16 -32.67 6.89 8.95
C GLN A 16 -32.91 6.26 7.57
N PRO A 17 -32.94 7.01 6.46
CA PRO A 17 -33.09 6.43 5.13
C PRO A 17 -31.70 6.10 4.54
N GLU A 18 -30.64 6.73 5.05
CA GLU A 18 -29.29 6.69 4.47
C GLU A 18 -28.60 5.34 4.67
N ALA A 19 -28.80 4.69 5.82
CA ALA A 19 -28.27 3.35 6.09
C ALA A 19 -28.92 2.27 5.19
N THR A 20 -30.21 2.43 4.86
CA THR A 20 -30.94 1.47 4.03
C THR A 20 -30.67 1.67 2.54
N ILE A 21 -30.42 2.91 2.10
CA ILE A 21 -30.03 3.21 0.71
C ILE A 21 -28.60 2.71 0.45
N ALA A 22 -27.67 2.91 1.38
CA ALA A 22 -26.30 2.39 1.27
C ALA A 22 -26.29 0.85 1.18
N HIS A 23 -27.13 0.16 1.96
CA HIS A 23 -27.25 -1.30 1.90
C HIS A 23 -27.86 -1.79 0.58
N LYS A 24 -28.89 -1.13 0.05
CA LYS A 24 -29.53 -1.50 -1.22
C LYS A 24 -28.66 -1.17 -2.44
N GLN A 25 -27.86 -0.10 -2.38
CA GLN A 25 -26.88 0.21 -3.42
C GLN A 25 -25.70 -0.76 -3.40
N ALA A 26 -25.29 -1.24 -2.21
CA ALA A 26 -24.29 -2.30 -2.08
C ALA A 26 -24.77 -3.65 -2.64
N GLU A 27 -26.04 -4.01 -2.43
CA GLU A 27 -26.65 -5.21 -3.06
C GLU A 27 -26.76 -5.07 -4.58
N ALA A 28 -27.07 -3.87 -5.09
CA ALA A 28 -27.12 -3.61 -6.54
C ALA A 28 -25.72 -3.63 -7.19
N ALA A 29 -24.68 -3.16 -6.50
CA ALA A 29 -23.29 -3.25 -6.96
C ALA A 29 -22.75 -4.69 -6.92
N ALA A 30 -23.17 -5.50 -5.95
CA ALA A 30 -22.85 -6.92 -5.90
C ALA A 30 -23.56 -7.75 -7.00
N ALA A 31 -24.72 -7.30 -7.47
CA ALA A 31 -25.49 -7.95 -8.55
C ALA A 31 -24.94 -7.65 -9.96
N ALA A 32 -24.12 -6.62 -10.13
CA ALA A 32 -23.43 -6.30 -11.38
C ALA A 32 -22.00 -6.90 -11.34
N GLY A 33 -21.90 -8.19 -11.66
CA GLY A 33 -20.70 -9.00 -11.47
C GLY A 33 -19.38 -8.40 -11.98
N GLU A 34 -18.32 -8.71 -11.21
CA GLU A 34 -16.90 -8.90 -11.55
C GLU A 34 -15.86 -8.16 -10.70
N HIS A 35 -16.27 -7.53 -9.59
CA HIS A 35 -15.31 -7.00 -8.63
C HIS A 35 -15.69 -7.37 -7.21
N GLU A 36 -15.03 -8.41 -6.69
CA GLU A 36 -15.11 -8.72 -5.27
C GLU A 36 -14.36 -7.63 -4.51
N ALA A 37 -15.14 -6.63 -4.14
CA ALA A 37 -14.84 -5.56 -3.23
C ALA A 37 -13.93 -6.01 -2.07
N ILE A 38 -12.77 -5.36 -1.92
CA ILE A 38 -11.94 -5.50 -0.72
C ILE A 38 -12.64 -4.66 0.37
N PHE A 39 -13.03 -5.28 1.47
CA PHE A 39 -13.77 -4.60 2.54
C PHE A 39 -12.96 -4.50 3.83
N HIS A 40 -12.95 -3.31 4.45
CA HIS A 40 -12.56 -3.13 5.85
C HIS A 40 -13.56 -2.19 6.56
N LYS A 41 -14.08 -2.60 7.73
CA LYS A 41 -15.03 -1.82 8.58
C LYS A 41 -16.31 -1.33 7.87
N GLY A 42 -16.86 -2.10 6.95
CA GLY A 42 -18.05 -1.68 6.17
C GLY A 42 -17.78 -0.51 5.22
N LYS A 43 -16.51 -0.08 5.06
CA LYS A 43 -16.09 0.80 3.97
C LYS A 43 -15.60 -0.09 2.82
N LEU A 44 -16.26 0.10 1.70
CA LEU A 44 -15.88 -0.49 0.43
C LEU A 44 -14.57 0.17 -0.03
N PHE A 45 -13.52 -0.62 -0.19
CA PHE A 45 -12.25 -0.14 -0.70
C PHE A 45 -12.30 -0.10 -2.23
N GLU A 46 -12.84 0.99 -2.77
CA GLU A 46 -12.98 1.15 -4.21
C GLU A 46 -11.70 1.72 -4.83
N PRO A 47 -11.17 1.09 -5.89
CA PRO A 47 -10.21 1.75 -6.75
C PRO A 47 -10.86 3.01 -7.33
N LYS A 48 -10.15 4.13 -7.24
CA LYS A 48 -10.61 5.46 -7.64
C LYS A 48 -10.24 5.79 -9.08
N SER A 49 -9.54 4.89 -9.77
CA SER A 49 -9.20 4.98 -11.18
C SER A 49 -9.22 3.61 -11.86
N LYS A 50 -9.31 3.62 -13.20
CA LYS A 50 -9.20 2.40 -14.01
C LYS A 50 -7.85 1.70 -13.83
N THR A 51 -6.77 2.46 -13.63
CA THR A 51 -5.44 1.91 -13.40
C THR A 51 -5.35 1.21 -12.04
N GLN A 52 -5.94 1.79 -10.99
CA GLN A 52 -6.03 1.14 -9.68
C GLN A 52 -6.83 -0.16 -9.74
N LEU A 53 -7.91 -0.18 -10.53
CA LEU A 53 -8.70 -1.39 -10.78
C LEU A 53 -7.88 -2.47 -11.49
N ALA A 54 -7.20 -2.09 -12.58
CA ALA A 54 -6.31 -2.97 -13.33
C ALA A 54 -5.18 -3.52 -12.44
N TYR A 55 -4.65 -2.68 -11.54
CA TYR A 55 -3.63 -3.08 -10.57
C TYR A 55 -4.14 -4.18 -9.64
N LEU A 56 -5.30 -4.00 -9.03
CA LEU A 56 -5.88 -5.01 -8.14
C LEU A 56 -6.20 -6.32 -8.89
N LYS A 57 -6.70 -6.24 -10.14
CA LYS A 57 -6.88 -7.44 -10.99
C LYS A 57 -5.55 -8.14 -11.25
N SER A 58 -4.52 -7.38 -11.59
CA SER A 58 -3.19 -7.92 -11.88
C SER A 58 -2.62 -8.68 -10.68
N ILE A 59 -2.76 -8.15 -9.46
CA ILE A 59 -2.36 -8.83 -8.21
C ILE A 59 -3.05 -10.21 -8.08
N GLN A 60 -4.32 -10.30 -8.45
CA GLN A 60 -5.07 -11.56 -8.37
C GLN A 60 -4.56 -12.59 -9.38
N THR A 61 -4.27 -12.17 -10.61
CA THR A 61 -3.98 -13.09 -11.73
C THR A 61 -2.49 -13.40 -11.93
N HIS A 62 -1.58 -12.63 -11.35
CA HIS A 62 -0.14 -12.81 -11.50
C HIS A 62 0.55 -13.13 -10.17
N ASP A 63 1.71 -13.78 -10.24
CA ASP A 63 2.49 -14.13 -9.06
C ASP A 63 3.41 -12.99 -8.63
N ILE A 64 3.89 -12.18 -9.59
CA ILE A 64 4.67 -10.97 -9.34
C ILE A 64 4.05 -9.78 -10.04
N VAL A 65 3.80 -8.69 -9.32
CA VAL A 65 3.28 -7.45 -9.90
C VAL A 65 4.15 -6.27 -9.50
N PHE A 66 4.58 -5.50 -10.49
CA PHE A 66 5.25 -4.22 -10.29
C PHE A 66 4.26 -3.09 -10.49
N ALA A 67 4.04 -2.26 -9.47
CA ALA A 67 3.31 -1.00 -9.60
C ALA A 67 4.26 0.19 -9.52
N ILE A 68 4.39 0.89 -10.64
CA ILE A 68 5.34 1.98 -10.82
C ILE A 68 4.58 3.26 -11.10
N GLY A 69 4.81 4.30 -10.29
CA GLY A 69 4.24 5.62 -10.55
C GLY A 69 4.42 6.59 -9.40
N PRO A 70 3.89 7.82 -9.50
CA PRO A 70 4.09 8.88 -8.52
C PRO A 70 3.61 8.58 -7.10
N ALA A 71 4.07 9.36 -6.12
CA ALA A 71 3.54 9.31 -4.76
C ALA A 71 2.05 9.72 -4.71
N GLY A 72 1.25 8.97 -3.96
CA GLY A 72 -0.19 9.24 -3.80
C GLY A 72 -1.11 8.60 -4.84
N THR A 73 -0.57 7.80 -5.78
CA THR A 73 -1.36 6.96 -6.70
C THR A 73 -2.00 5.75 -6.04
N GLY A 74 -1.64 5.46 -4.78
CA GLY A 74 -2.20 4.36 -3.98
C GLY A 74 -1.46 3.03 -4.12
N LYS A 75 -0.37 2.94 -4.90
CA LYS A 75 0.39 1.70 -5.14
C LYS A 75 0.63 0.84 -3.87
N THR A 76 1.33 1.36 -2.87
CA THR A 76 1.63 0.62 -1.63
C THR A 76 0.39 0.32 -0.81
N TYR A 77 -0.52 1.29 -0.72
CA TYR A 77 -1.73 1.19 0.08
C TYR A 77 -2.71 0.13 -0.45
N LEU A 78 -2.91 0.08 -1.77
CA LEU A 78 -3.73 -0.93 -2.44
C LEU A 78 -3.08 -2.33 -2.34
N ALA A 79 -1.74 -2.42 -2.41
CA ALA A 79 -1.02 -3.67 -2.21
C ALA A 79 -1.26 -4.25 -0.81
N VAL A 80 -1.15 -3.41 0.24
CA VAL A 80 -1.42 -3.81 1.63
C VAL A 80 -2.87 -4.25 1.80
N ALA A 81 -3.83 -3.53 1.20
CA ALA A 81 -5.24 -3.94 1.21
C ALA A 81 -5.44 -5.33 0.60
N ALA A 82 -4.83 -5.60 -0.55
CA ALA A 82 -4.88 -6.91 -1.20
C ALA A 82 -4.22 -8.01 -0.36
N ALA A 83 -3.11 -7.71 0.32
CA ALA A 83 -2.43 -8.65 1.20
C ALA A 83 -3.29 -9.04 2.41
N VAL A 84 -3.92 -8.05 3.06
CA VAL A 84 -4.85 -8.27 4.19
C VAL A 84 -6.05 -9.09 3.75
N HIS A 85 -6.60 -8.81 2.56
CA HIS A 85 -7.69 -9.60 1.98
C HIS A 85 -7.29 -11.07 1.78
N ALA A 86 -6.14 -11.32 1.15
CA ALA A 86 -5.62 -12.67 0.92
C ALA A 86 -5.37 -13.42 2.24
N LEU A 87 -4.85 -12.73 3.26
CA LEU A 87 -4.65 -13.30 4.60
C LEU A 87 -5.98 -13.70 5.26
N ARG A 88 -7.00 -12.83 5.20
CA ARG A 88 -8.33 -13.10 5.74
C ARG A 88 -9.06 -14.23 5.02
N LYS A 89 -8.86 -14.35 3.71
CA LYS A 89 -9.35 -15.47 2.90
C LYS A 89 -8.56 -16.76 3.08
N ARG A 90 -7.46 -16.73 3.85
CA ARG A 90 -6.54 -17.86 4.07
C ARG A 90 -5.90 -18.37 2.78
N GLU A 91 -5.82 -17.52 1.76
CA GLU A 91 -5.08 -17.79 0.52
C GLU A 91 -3.57 -17.80 0.80
N VAL A 92 -3.14 -16.94 1.71
CA VAL A 92 -1.79 -16.90 2.29
C VAL A 92 -1.86 -17.06 3.80
N LYS A 93 -0.76 -17.50 4.40
CA LYS A 93 -0.60 -17.64 5.85
C LYS A 93 0.11 -16.45 6.49
N LYS A 94 0.89 -15.70 5.71
CA LYS A 94 1.77 -14.63 6.20
C LYS A 94 1.78 -13.45 5.24
N ILE A 95 1.84 -12.23 5.77
CA ILE A 95 2.16 -11.01 5.03
C ILE A 95 3.59 -10.60 5.40
N ILE A 96 4.42 -10.29 4.41
CA ILE A 96 5.79 -9.80 4.62
C ILE A 96 5.91 -8.46 3.92
N LEU A 97 6.14 -7.40 4.67
CA LEU A 97 6.38 -6.05 4.15
C LEU A 97 7.86 -5.72 4.29
N ALA A 98 8.51 -5.45 3.17
CA ALA A 98 9.92 -5.10 3.12
C ALA A 98 10.11 -3.72 2.51
N ARG A 99 11.15 -3.02 2.97
CA ARG A 99 11.60 -1.75 2.39
C ARG A 99 13.13 -1.74 2.35
N PRO A 100 13.77 -1.27 1.26
CA PRO A 100 15.22 -1.08 1.27
C PRO A 100 15.58 0.01 2.28
N ALA A 101 16.67 -0.21 3.02
CA ALA A 101 17.25 0.86 3.82
C ALA A 101 18.00 1.80 2.88
N VAL A 102 17.61 3.08 2.88
CA VAL A 102 18.22 4.12 2.06
C VAL A 102 18.46 5.30 2.96
N GLU A 103 19.67 5.84 2.92
CA GLU A 103 20.03 7.02 3.69
C GLU A 103 19.47 8.26 3.00
N ALA A 104 18.18 8.51 3.19
CA ALA A 104 17.53 9.71 2.67
C ALA A 104 17.90 10.92 3.55
N GLY A 105 19.08 11.48 3.30
CA GLY A 105 19.53 12.76 3.87
C GLY A 105 20.21 12.71 5.23
N GLU A 106 19.95 11.69 6.06
CA GLU A 106 20.69 11.41 7.30
C GLU A 106 21.19 9.96 7.25
N SER A 107 22.50 9.74 7.49
CA SER A 107 23.02 8.36 7.53
C SER A 107 22.36 7.63 8.70
N LEU A 108 21.95 6.38 8.47
CA LEU A 108 21.34 5.52 9.50
C LEU A 108 22.21 5.46 10.77
N GLY A 109 23.52 5.71 10.64
CA GLY A 109 24.47 5.84 11.74
C GLY A 109 24.17 6.96 12.75
N PHE A 110 23.48 8.04 12.37
CA PHE A 110 23.27 9.24 13.20
C PHE A 110 22.00 9.24 14.05
N LEU A 111 21.01 8.38 13.75
CA LEU A 111 19.83 8.24 14.60
C LEU A 111 20.23 7.59 15.93
N PRO A 112 19.91 8.16 17.11
CA PRO A 112 20.18 7.54 18.39
C PRO A 112 19.32 6.28 18.58
N GLY A 113 19.81 5.29 19.33
CA GLY A 113 19.07 4.05 19.60
C GLY A 113 19.72 2.79 19.04
N ASP A 114 19.06 1.65 19.26
CA ASP A 114 19.45 0.38 18.65
C ASP A 114 19.11 0.33 17.15
N LEU A 115 19.54 -0.72 16.44
CA LEU A 115 19.32 -0.83 15.00
C LEU A 115 17.82 -0.84 14.64
N GLU A 116 16.97 -1.34 15.55
CA GLU A 116 15.53 -1.44 15.36
C GLU A 116 14.86 -0.07 15.47
N GLU A 117 15.21 0.70 16.50
CA GLU A 117 14.77 2.09 16.71
C GLU A 117 15.15 3.01 15.55
N LYS A 118 16.32 2.79 14.92
CA LYS A 118 16.79 3.57 13.76
C LYS A 118 16.04 3.25 12.47
N VAL A 119 15.56 2.02 12.31
CA VAL A 119 14.88 1.53 11.11
C VAL A 119 13.37 1.81 11.17
N ASN A 120 12.80 1.83 12.38
CA ASN A 120 11.36 1.97 12.61
C ASN A 120 10.71 3.19 11.90
N PRO A 121 11.32 4.40 11.87
CA PRO A 121 10.76 5.55 11.16
C PRO A 121 10.50 5.29 9.66
N TYR A 122 11.39 4.55 9.00
CA TYR A 122 11.27 4.21 7.57
C TYR A 122 10.16 3.20 7.31
N LEU A 123 9.84 2.37 8.28
CA LEU A 123 8.80 1.35 8.19
C LEU A 123 7.43 1.88 8.59
N ARG A 124 7.37 3.05 9.26
CA ARG A 124 6.13 3.63 9.78
C ARG A 124 4.97 3.72 8.77
N PRO A 125 5.18 4.15 7.51
CA PRO A 125 4.09 4.19 6.52
C PRO A 125 3.43 2.83 6.27
N LEU A 126 4.17 1.72 6.43
CA LEU A 126 3.63 0.36 6.29
C LEU A 126 2.78 -0.04 7.49
N TYR A 127 3.16 0.38 8.71
CA TYR A 127 2.33 0.23 9.90
C TYR A 127 1.02 1.01 9.78
N ASP A 128 1.10 2.28 9.37
CA ASP A 128 -0.08 3.13 9.22
C ASP A 128 -1.05 2.53 8.18
N ALA A 129 -0.53 2.02 7.06
CA ALA A 129 -1.35 1.32 6.06
C ALA A 129 -2.03 0.05 6.62
N LEU A 130 -1.39 -0.70 7.52
CA LEU A 130 -2.03 -1.85 8.18
C LEU A 130 -3.13 -1.42 9.14
N TYR A 131 -2.91 -0.37 9.94
CA TYR A 131 -3.90 0.14 10.89
C TYR A 131 -5.13 0.75 10.20
N ASP A 132 -4.99 1.19 8.96
CA ASP A 132 -6.13 1.59 8.12
C ASP A 132 -6.97 0.38 7.65
N MET A 133 -6.37 -0.82 7.61
CA MET A 133 -6.97 -2.06 7.05
C MET A 133 -7.37 -3.09 8.10
N MET A 134 -6.96 -2.93 9.35
CA MET A 134 -7.14 -3.87 10.45
C MET A 134 -7.24 -3.09 11.76
N ASP A 135 -7.99 -3.62 12.73
CA ASP A 135 -8.01 -3.01 14.05
C ASP A 135 -6.64 -3.12 14.73
N VAL A 136 -6.29 -2.15 15.57
CA VAL A 136 -4.97 -2.11 16.24
C VAL A 136 -4.69 -3.41 17.00
N ASP A 137 -5.70 -3.94 17.71
CA ASP A 137 -5.59 -5.21 18.43
C ASP A 137 -5.47 -6.43 17.50
N GLU A 138 -6.06 -6.36 16.29
CA GLU A 138 -5.95 -7.41 15.27
C GLU A 138 -4.53 -7.43 14.69
N VAL A 139 -4.01 -6.24 14.34
CA VAL A 139 -2.62 -6.08 13.86
C VAL A 139 -1.63 -6.59 14.90
N ALA A 140 -1.77 -6.19 16.17
CA ALA A 140 -0.90 -6.66 17.25
C ALA A 140 -0.90 -8.19 17.37
N LYS A 141 -2.08 -8.83 17.38
CA LYS A 141 -2.20 -10.29 17.40
C LYS A 141 -1.55 -10.95 16.18
N CYS A 142 -1.64 -10.32 15.02
CA CYS A 142 -0.99 -10.83 13.82
C CYS A 142 0.53 -10.74 13.88
N PHE A 143 1.10 -9.68 14.48
CA PHE A 143 2.53 -9.63 14.76
C PHE A 143 2.96 -10.69 15.78
N ASP A 144 2.25 -10.81 16.90
CA ASP A 144 2.56 -11.78 17.96
C ASP A 144 2.54 -13.23 17.46
N ARG A 145 1.67 -13.52 16.48
CA ARG A 145 1.55 -14.84 15.85
C ARG A 145 2.43 -15.01 14.62
N GLU A 146 3.29 -14.04 14.32
CA GLU A 146 4.10 -14.00 13.12
C GLU A 146 3.27 -14.17 11.83
N MET A 147 2.03 -13.69 11.78
CA MET A 147 1.23 -13.64 10.56
C MET A 147 1.53 -12.39 9.73
N ILE A 148 2.03 -11.33 10.35
CA ILE A 148 2.53 -10.14 9.68
C ILE A 148 3.97 -9.91 10.12
N GLU A 149 4.84 -9.62 9.17
CA GLU A 149 6.23 -9.29 9.38
C GLU A 149 6.55 -7.99 8.63
N ILE A 150 7.20 -7.03 9.28
CA ILE A 150 7.75 -5.85 8.63
C ILE A 150 9.25 -5.82 8.92
N ALA A 151 10.08 -5.80 7.88
CA ALA A 151 11.52 -5.88 8.03
C ALA A 151 12.29 -5.16 6.92
N PRO A 152 13.55 -4.76 7.15
CA PRO A 152 14.43 -4.30 6.09
C PRO A 152 14.64 -5.37 5.02
N LEU A 153 14.85 -4.92 3.77
CA LEU A 153 15.13 -5.81 2.63
C LEU A 153 16.28 -6.81 2.90
N ALA A 154 17.29 -6.42 3.68
CA ALA A 154 18.43 -7.28 4.01
C ALA A 154 18.02 -8.59 4.71
N TYR A 155 16.91 -8.59 5.46
CA TYR A 155 16.40 -9.75 6.21
C TYR A 155 15.78 -10.80 5.30
N MET A 156 15.60 -10.50 4.01
CA MET A 156 15.06 -11.44 3.01
C MET A 156 16.13 -12.40 2.50
N ARG A 157 17.42 -12.09 2.71
CA ARG A 157 18.54 -12.89 2.21
C ARG A 157 18.47 -14.32 2.76
N GLY A 158 18.67 -15.30 1.88
CA GLY A 158 18.74 -16.72 2.27
C GLY A 158 17.38 -17.36 2.58
N ARG A 159 16.27 -16.61 2.47
CA ARG A 159 14.93 -17.14 2.73
C ARG A 159 14.28 -17.69 1.46
N THR A 160 13.30 -18.55 1.65
CA THR A 160 12.29 -18.91 0.65
C THR A 160 10.93 -18.62 1.27
N LEU A 161 10.15 -17.75 0.64
CA LEU A 161 8.93 -17.18 1.21
C LEU A 161 7.73 -17.93 0.65
N ASN A 162 7.33 -19.02 1.31
CA ASN A 162 6.20 -19.86 0.92
C ASN A 162 4.91 -19.40 1.60
N GLN A 163 3.77 -19.61 0.93
CA GLN A 163 2.43 -19.31 1.46
C GLN A 163 2.30 -17.87 2.01
N ALA A 164 2.95 -16.92 1.35
CA ALA A 164 3.06 -15.54 1.82
C ALA A 164 2.66 -14.52 0.76
N PHE A 165 2.07 -13.41 1.21
CA PHE A 165 1.91 -12.21 0.39
C PHE A 165 3.05 -11.25 0.74
N ILE A 166 3.94 -11.02 -0.20
CA ILE A 166 5.17 -10.25 0.01
C ILE A 166 5.04 -8.91 -0.70
N ILE A 167 5.36 -7.81 -0.01
CA ILE A 167 5.39 -6.46 -0.57
C ILE A 167 6.79 -5.89 -0.40
N LEU A 168 7.38 -5.39 -1.48
CA LEU A 168 8.58 -4.54 -1.42
C LEU A 168 8.21 -3.11 -1.79
N ASP A 169 8.22 -2.25 -0.78
CA ASP A 169 7.96 -0.82 -0.95
C ASP A 169 9.24 -0.04 -1.24
N GLU A 170 9.10 1.10 -1.92
CA GLU A 170 10.21 1.91 -2.45
C GLU A 170 11.25 1.12 -3.26
N ALA A 171 10.77 0.20 -4.10
CA ALA A 171 11.61 -0.69 -4.88
C ALA A 171 12.59 0.03 -5.83
N GLN A 172 12.35 1.31 -6.17
CA GLN A 172 13.28 2.11 -6.97
C GLN A 172 14.63 2.28 -6.28
N ASN A 173 14.67 2.19 -4.95
CA ASN A 173 15.86 2.32 -4.13
C ASN A 173 16.56 0.98 -3.86
N CYS A 174 16.17 -0.08 -4.59
CA CYS A 174 16.93 -1.32 -4.63
C CYS A 174 17.99 -1.23 -5.72
N THR A 175 19.20 -1.71 -5.42
CA THR A 175 20.22 -1.98 -6.44
C THR A 175 19.81 -3.18 -7.31
N TYR A 176 20.46 -3.34 -8.46
CA TYR A 176 20.30 -4.51 -9.33
C TYR A 176 20.44 -5.85 -8.58
N SER A 177 21.48 -5.99 -7.74
CA SER A 177 21.74 -7.22 -7.00
C SER A 177 20.69 -7.49 -5.91
N GLN A 178 20.22 -6.44 -5.24
CA GLN A 178 19.15 -6.55 -4.24
C GLN A 178 17.82 -6.95 -4.88
N MET A 179 17.46 -6.36 -6.04
CA MET A 179 16.26 -6.72 -6.77
C MET A 179 16.28 -8.20 -7.19
N LYS A 180 17.39 -8.66 -7.81
CA LYS A 180 17.57 -10.07 -8.18
C LYS A 180 17.52 -10.99 -6.95
N MET A 181 18.16 -10.60 -5.85
CA MET A 181 18.12 -11.35 -4.60
C MET A 181 16.69 -11.51 -4.10
N PHE A 182 15.92 -10.42 -4.09
CA PHE A 182 14.56 -10.39 -3.56
C PHE A 182 13.57 -11.19 -4.40
N LEU A 183 13.56 -10.99 -5.73
CA LEU A 183 12.65 -11.69 -6.63
C LEU A 183 12.83 -13.22 -6.56
N THR A 184 14.07 -13.68 -6.37
CA THR A 184 14.38 -15.11 -6.21
C THR A 184 14.05 -15.68 -4.83
N ARG A 185 13.40 -14.91 -3.94
CA ARG A 185 12.88 -15.42 -2.65
C ARG A 185 11.45 -15.94 -2.76
N LEU A 186 10.75 -15.69 -3.87
CA LEU A 186 9.38 -16.14 -4.07
C LEU A 186 9.30 -17.68 -3.94
N GLY A 187 8.46 -18.15 -3.02
CA GLY A 187 8.18 -19.56 -2.79
C GLY A 187 6.83 -19.99 -3.34
N MET A 188 6.46 -21.24 -3.06
CA MET A 188 5.20 -21.84 -3.51
C MET A 188 3.99 -21.17 -2.84
N SER A 189 2.90 -21.04 -3.61
CA SER A 189 1.63 -20.46 -3.14
C SER A 189 1.80 -19.07 -2.53
N SER A 190 2.71 -18.28 -3.09
CA SER A 190 3.02 -16.93 -2.64
C SER A 190 2.76 -15.94 -3.77
N LYS A 191 2.57 -14.68 -3.39
CA LYS A 191 2.48 -13.55 -4.33
C LYS A 191 3.46 -12.48 -3.89
N MET A 192 4.04 -11.77 -4.85
CA MET A 192 4.97 -10.68 -4.60
C MET A 192 4.53 -9.41 -5.32
N VAL A 193 4.46 -8.31 -4.60
CA VAL A 193 4.10 -7.01 -5.16
C VAL A 193 5.24 -6.03 -4.88
N LEU A 194 5.74 -5.37 -5.93
CA LEU A 194 6.81 -4.39 -5.83
C LEU A 194 6.24 -3.02 -6.17
N THR A 195 6.39 -2.07 -5.26
CA THR A 195 5.89 -0.69 -5.45
C THR A 195 7.07 0.27 -5.50
N GLY A 196 7.01 1.23 -6.41
CA GLY A 196 8.07 2.24 -6.49
C GLY A 196 7.74 3.42 -7.39
N ASP A 197 8.62 4.42 -7.34
CA ASP A 197 8.56 5.63 -8.16
C ASP A 197 9.92 5.89 -8.81
N VAL A 198 10.03 5.66 -10.13
CA VAL A 198 11.30 5.82 -10.85
C VAL A 198 11.82 7.25 -10.90
N THR A 199 11.00 8.26 -10.55
CA THR A 199 11.47 9.65 -10.45
C THR A 199 12.10 9.98 -9.09
N GLN A 200 12.00 9.08 -8.10
CA GLN A 200 12.49 9.26 -6.73
C GLN A 200 13.56 8.23 -6.37
N ILE A 201 14.60 8.13 -7.20
CA ILE A 201 15.73 7.22 -6.99
C ILE A 201 16.76 7.91 -6.07
N ASP A 202 16.90 7.39 -4.86
CA ASP A 202 17.80 7.88 -3.81
C ASP A 202 19.11 7.05 -3.74
N LEU A 203 19.41 6.27 -4.78
CA LEU A 203 20.63 5.46 -4.83
C LEU A 203 21.90 6.34 -5.00
N PRO A 204 23.05 5.91 -4.44
CA PRO A 204 24.32 6.58 -4.68
C PRO A 204 24.62 6.76 -6.18
N ARG A 205 25.26 7.88 -6.53
CA ARG A 205 25.62 8.20 -7.92
C ARG A 205 26.36 7.05 -8.59
N GLY A 206 25.91 6.69 -9.79
CA GLY A 206 26.50 5.63 -10.60
C GLY A 206 25.90 4.24 -10.36
N GLN A 207 25.04 4.05 -9.35
CA GLN A 207 24.29 2.81 -9.20
C GLN A 207 23.01 2.83 -10.04
N LEU A 208 22.77 1.73 -10.75
CA LEU A 208 21.53 1.52 -11.49
C LEU A 208 20.43 1.02 -10.55
N SER A 209 19.24 1.61 -10.69
CA SER A 209 18.04 1.13 -10.00
C SER A 209 17.64 -0.26 -10.49
N GLY A 210 17.52 -1.19 -9.56
CA GLY A 210 17.06 -2.54 -9.82
C GLY A 210 15.63 -2.57 -10.36
N LEU A 211 14.77 -1.61 -9.99
CA LEU A 211 13.41 -1.49 -10.53
C LEU A 211 13.42 -1.15 -12.03
N VAL A 212 14.25 -0.18 -12.42
CA VAL A 212 14.39 0.24 -13.82
C VAL A 212 14.94 -0.90 -14.68
N GLU A 213 15.94 -1.62 -14.18
CA GLU A 213 16.53 -2.75 -14.88
C GLU A 213 15.58 -3.97 -14.92
N ALA A 214 14.88 -4.27 -13.83
CA ALA A 214 13.90 -5.35 -13.77
C ALA A 214 12.79 -5.17 -14.81
N LYS A 215 12.30 -3.94 -15.00
CA LYS A 215 11.33 -3.64 -16.06
C LYS A 215 11.83 -4.06 -17.43
N LYS A 216 13.09 -3.76 -17.78
CA LYS A 216 13.67 -4.13 -19.08
C LYS A 216 13.88 -5.65 -19.21
N ILE A 217 14.31 -6.30 -18.14
CA ILE A 217 14.74 -7.70 -18.16
C ILE A 217 13.56 -8.67 -18.07
N LEU A 218 12.49 -8.30 -17.35
CA LEU A 218 11.41 -9.20 -16.96
C LEU A 218 10.11 -8.97 -17.73
N THR A 219 10.09 -8.08 -18.74
CA THR A 219 8.87 -7.76 -19.51
C THR A 219 8.22 -9.01 -20.12
N ASP A 220 9.03 -9.96 -20.59
CA ASP A 220 8.54 -11.16 -21.31
C ASP A 220 8.41 -12.41 -20.41
N VAL A 221 8.53 -12.26 -19.09
CA VAL A 221 8.44 -13.39 -18.16
C VAL A 221 6.99 -13.63 -17.77
N GLU A 222 6.49 -14.84 -18.08
CA GLU A 222 5.13 -15.26 -17.70
C GLU A 222 4.93 -15.21 -16.17
N GLY A 223 3.74 -14.76 -15.74
CA GLY A 223 3.41 -14.61 -14.33
C GLY A 223 3.91 -13.31 -13.69
N ILE A 224 4.58 -12.44 -14.46
CA ILE A 224 5.00 -11.10 -14.04
C ILE A 224 4.22 -10.04 -14.83
N ASP A 225 3.70 -9.03 -14.13
CA ASP A 225 3.03 -7.89 -14.78
C ASP A 225 3.54 -6.54 -14.26
N PHE A 226 3.45 -5.51 -15.11
CA PHE A 226 3.93 -4.16 -14.85
C PHE A 226 2.80 -3.15 -15.03
N ILE A 227 2.30 -2.62 -13.92
CA ILE A 227 1.29 -1.58 -13.88
C ILE A 227 1.96 -0.20 -13.77
N GLN A 228 1.73 0.63 -14.77
CA GLN A 228 2.17 2.03 -14.77
C GLN A 228 1.02 2.90 -14.25
N MET A 229 1.28 3.67 -13.21
CA MET A 229 0.36 4.66 -12.63
C MET A 229 0.89 6.06 -12.92
N ASP A 230 -0.01 7.00 -13.15
CA ASP A 230 0.33 8.39 -13.47
C ASP A 230 -0.33 9.38 -12.51
N ASP A 231 -0.10 10.69 -12.72
CA ASP A 231 -0.65 11.74 -11.87
C ASP A 231 -2.19 11.78 -11.85
N LYS A 232 -2.87 11.19 -12.84
CA LYS A 232 -4.34 11.12 -12.88
C LYS A 232 -4.87 10.10 -11.85
N ASP A 233 -4.03 9.16 -11.45
CA ASP A 233 -4.34 8.18 -10.39
C ASP A 233 -4.12 8.76 -8.99
N VAL A 234 -3.55 9.96 -8.87
CA VAL A 234 -3.23 10.58 -7.58
C VAL A 234 -4.49 11.08 -6.88
N VAL A 235 -4.80 10.48 -5.74
CA VAL A 235 -5.94 10.86 -4.91
C VAL A 235 -5.42 11.66 -3.72
N ARG A 236 -5.54 12.98 -3.80
CA ARG A 236 -5.15 13.92 -2.75
C ARG A 236 -6.29 14.84 -2.40
N HIS A 237 -6.29 15.31 -1.16
CA HIS A 237 -7.22 16.33 -0.70
C HIS A 237 -7.15 17.57 -1.62
N PRO A 238 -8.29 18.20 -1.99
CA PRO A 238 -8.30 19.35 -2.89
C PRO A 238 -7.36 20.48 -2.47
N LEU A 239 -7.25 20.76 -1.16
CA LEU A 239 -6.32 21.74 -0.61
C LEU A 239 -4.85 21.40 -0.93
N VAL A 240 -4.46 20.13 -0.77
CA VAL A 240 -3.07 19.69 -1.05
C VAL A 240 -2.75 19.88 -2.53
N ARG A 241 -3.70 19.57 -3.42
CA ARG A 241 -3.54 19.85 -4.86
C ARG A 241 -3.38 21.36 -5.13
N GLY A 242 -4.14 22.20 -4.42
CA GLY A 242 -4.02 23.65 -4.51
C GLY A 242 -2.64 24.17 -4.07
N ILE A 243 -2.10 23.63 -2.97
CA ILE A 243 -0.77 23.95 -2.46
C ILE A 243 0.31 23.56 -3.48
N ILE A 244 0.27 22.33 -4.01
CA ILE A 244 1.25 21.87 -5.01
C ILE A 244 1.27 22.79 -6.23
N LYS A 245 0.10 23.11 -6.79
CA LYS A 245 -0.02 24.02 -7.94
C LYS A 245 0.55 25.41 -7.65
N ALA A 246 0.37 25.93 -6.44
CA ALA A 246 0.91 27.23 -6.05
C ALA A 246 2.45 27.22 -6.04
N TYR A 247 3.06 26.16 -5.52
CA TYR A 247 4.52 25.98 -5.55
C TYR A 247 5.05 25.78 -6.98
N GLU A 248 4.44 24.90 -7.77
CA GLU A 248 4.83 24.66 -9.18
C GLU A 248 4.77 25.95 -10.01
N SER A 249 3.73 26.76 -9.82
CA SER A 249 3.57 28.05 -10.51
C SER A 249 4.67 29.03 -10.13
N HIS A 250 5.04 29.08 -8.84
CA HIS A 250 6.11 29.94 -8.34
C HIS A 250 7.48 29.50 -8.86
N GLU A 251 7.79 28.19 -8.82
CA GLU A 251 9.05 27.64 -9.35
C GLU A 251 9.20 27.85 -10.86
N THR A 252 8.10 27.73 -11.62
CA THR A 252 8.10 27.98 -13.06
C THR A 252 8.32 29.46 -13.37
N ALA A 253 7.75 30.37 -12.58
CA ALA A 253 7.95 31.81 -12.76
C ALA A 253 9.38 32.28 -12.42
N GLN A 254 10.17 31.48 -11.70
CA GLN A 254 11.57 31.76 -11.36
C GLN A 254 12.59 31.14 -12.33
N ARG A 255 12.15 30.33 -13.30
CA ARG A 255 13.00 29.76 -14.36
C ARG A 255 12.96 30.63 -15.61
#